data_AF-A0A6V7NJI3-F1
#
_entry.id   AF-A0A6V7NJI3-F1
#
_cell.length_a   1.000
_cell.length_b   1.000
_cell.length_c   1.000
_cell.angle_alpha   90.00
_cell.angle_beta   90.00
_cell.angle_gamma   90.00
#
_symmetry.space_group_name_H-M   'P 1'
#
loop_
_entity.id
_entity.type
_entity.pdbx_description
1 polymer ?
#
loop_
_entity_poly.entity_id
_entity_poly.type
_entity_poly.pdbx_seq_one_letter_code
_entity_poly.pdbx_strand_id
1 'polypeptide(L)'
;MASSISSSALRLLGRAGRLRRSGEPYFALSPISASSSSSSSLSTTTAPLVEKEKEKEKEVGASLRSGGTALTLSTNGWRVLDALGVADELRAKFLRIHGLVMRSEDGKELRSFRFEDEAPGQELRAVERRVLVETLAGRLPPNTISFSSRLRSIAWQGKDGILLELDDGRQVLAKIVIGCDGVNSPIAKWMGFSEPKYAGHSAFRGLGQYPEGQQYESKVNYFYGRGLRAGFVPASPTKVYWFICFNSQSRGPWIADPSALKKEALDLVQTWPQELLDIIHNTPDDAIVKNPFVDRWLWPGLSPSPVAAASNGGGSAVAVVAGDAWHPMTPTSARARAAL
;
A
#
# COMPACT_ATOMS: atom_id res chain seq x y z
N MET A 1 13.09 26.45 -9.57
CA MET A 1 12.22 27.62 -9.38
C MET A 1 11.11 27.25 -8.43
N ALA A 2 10.81 28.17 -7.53
CA ALA A 2 10.13 27.96 -6.27
C ALA A 2 8.61 27.76 -6.37
N SER A 3 8.07 27.19 -5.28
CA SER A 3 6.76 27.51 -4.67
C SER A 3 5.51 27.46 -5.55
N SER A 4 4.68 26.44 -5.34
CA SER A 4 3.24 26.62 -5.22
C SER A 4 2.64 25.43 -4.46
N ILE A 5 2.76 25.46 -3.13
CA ILE A 5 1.84 24.68 -2.30
C ILE A 5 0.51 25.43 -2.37
N SER A 6 -0.48 24.87 -3.06
CA SER A 6 -1.82 25.44 -3.18
C SER A 6 -2.33 25.90 -1.81
N SER A 7 -2.63 27.20 -1.68
CA SER A 7 -3.00 27.83 -0.39
C SER A 7 -4.28 27.25 0.23
N SER A 8 -4.97 26.35 -0.49
CA SER A 8 -6.12 25.58 -0.03
C SER A 8 -5.71 24.43 0.92
N ALA A 9 -4.55 23.79 0.70
CA ALA A 9 -4.05 22.69 1.53
C ALA A 9 -3.52 23.15 2.90
N LEU A 10 -2.85 24.32 2.94
CA LEU A 10 -2.43 24.95 4.19
C LEU A 10 -3.63 25.45 5.03
N ARG A 11 -4.74 25.87 4.40
CA ARG A 11 -5.96 26.29 5.12
C ARG A 11 -6.71 25.11 5.74
N LEU A 12 -6.69 23.94 5.09
CA LEU A 12 -7.23 22.69 5.64
C LEU A 12 -6.41 22.19 6.84
N LEU A 13 -5.07 22.26 6.75
CA LEU A 13 -4.18 21.94 7.88
C LEU A 13 -4.31 22.96 9.03
N GLY A 14 -4.51 24.24 8.73
CA GLY A 14 -4.76 25.29 9.72
C GLY A 14 -6.12 25.17 10.44
N ARG A 15 -7.12 24.54 9.82
CA ARG A 15 -8.40 24.20 10.48
C ARG A 15 -8.30 22.90 11.29
N ALA A 16 -7.61 21.88 10.79
CA ALA A 16 -7.32 20.66 11.55
C ALA A 16 -6.46 20.94 12.79
N GLY A 17 -5.49 21.86 12.70
CA GLY A 17 -4.69 22.34 13.83
C GLY A 17 -5.51 23.10 14.89
N ARG A 18 -6.68 23.63 14.53
CA ARG A 18 -7.59 24.33 15.45
C ARG A 18 -8.52 23.36 16.22
N LEU A 19 -8.69 22.13 15.72
CA LEU A 19 -9.41 21.02 16.38
C LEU A 19 -8.52 20.21 17.34
N ARG A 20 -7.19 20.38 17.30
CA ARG A 20 -6.20 19.70 18.19
C ARG A 20 -6.30 20.03 19.69
N ARG A 21 -7.28 20.83 20.14
CA ARG A 21 -7.38 21.29 21.54
C ARG A 21 -8.50 20.65 22.36
N SER A 22 -9.31 19.75 21.80
CA SER A 22 -10.56 19.32 22.46
C SER A 22 -10.55 17.95 23.17
N GLY A 23 -9.53 17.10 23.04
CA GLY A 23 -9.50 15.80 23.74
C GLY A 23 -10.64 14.84 23.35
N GLU A 24 -11.16 14.97 22.12
CA GLU A 24 -12.31 14.19 21.63
C GLU A 24 -11.90 12.82 21.06
N PRO A 25 -12.80 11.82 21.03
CA PRO A 25 -12.48 10.46 20.58
C PRO A 25 -12.34 10.35 19.04
N TYR A 26 -11.26 9.68 18.60
CA TYR A 26 -10.92 9.43 17.19
C TYR A 26 -11.05 7.95 16.82
N PHE A 27 -11.26 7.69 15.54
CA PHE A 27 -11.48 6.35 15.03
C PHE A 27 -10.79 6.13 13.68
N ALA A 28 -9.97 5.08 13.58
CA ALA A 28 -9.34 4.65 12.33
C ALA A 28 -9.74 3.19 12.04
N LEU A 29 -10.19 2.91 10.82
CA LEU A 29 -10.42 1.55 10.32
C LEU A 29 -9.33 1.20 9.31
N SER A 30 -8.49 0.22 9.64
CA SER A 30 -7.39 -0.23 8.82
C SER A 30 -7.42 -1.77 8.71
N PRO A 31 -7.60 -2.38 7.55
CA PRO A 31 -6.82 -3.50 7.09
C PRO A 31 -5.48 -2.91 6.70
N ILE A 32 -4.40 -3.30 7.36
CA ILE A 32 -3.08 -2.78 7.00
C ILE A 32 -2.68 -3.34 5.62
N SER A 33 -3.13 -2.71 4.53
CA SER A 33 -2.85 -3.07 3.15
C SER A 33 -1.96 -2.01 2.51
N ALA A 34 -0.66 -2.31 2.47
CA ALA A 34 0.28 -1.58 1.64
C ALA A 34 0.22 -2.16 0.22
N SER A 35 -0.38 -1.44 -0.72
CA SER A 35 -0.28 -1.78 -2.14
C SER A 35 1.08 -1.31 -2.67
N SER A 36 1.88 -2.26 -3.17
CA SER A 36 3.15 -1.95 -3.83
C SER A 36 2.92 -1.78 -5.33
N SER A 37 2.98 -0.55 -5.84
CA SER A 37 3.26 -0.29 -7.24
C SER A 37 4.77 -0.47 -7.48
N SER A 38 5.18 -1.59 -8.06
CA SER A 38 6.56 -1.80 -8.55
C SER A 38 6.80 -1.00 -9.84
N SER A 39 6.70 0.32 -9.72
CA SER A 39 7.39 1.25 -10.59
C SER A 39 7.85 2.41 -9.71
N SER A 40 9.11 2.80 -9.89
CA SER A 40 9.74 3.94 -9.22
C SER A 40 8.87 5.21 -9.36
N SER A 41 8.04 5.52 -8.35
CA SER A 41 7.39 6.84 -8.22
C SER A 41 6.69 7.04 -6.86
N LEU A 42 7.04 8.17 -6.27
CA LEU A 42 6.40 9.02 -5.25
C LEU A 42 4.94 8.66 -4.89
N SER A 43 4.74 8.10 -3.70
CA SER A 43 3.44 8.08 -3.00
C SER A 43 3.53 8.89 -1.70
N THR A 44 2.83 10.02 -1.64
CA THR A 44 2.70 10.85 -0.43
C THR A 44 1.98 10.07 0.65
N THR A 45 2.72 9.55 1.62
CA THR A 45 2.16 8.99 2.85
C THR A 45 2.09 10.13 3.86
N THR A 46 0.88 10.63 4.14
CA THR A 46 0.65 11.57 5.23
C THR A 46 0.45 10.75 6.50
N ALA A 47 1.43 10.78 7.41
CA ALA A 47 1.28 10.24 8.75
C ALA A 47 0.80 11.34 9.71
N PRO A 48 -0.20 11.09 10.57
CA PRO A 48 -0.49 11.96 11.69
C PRO A 48 0.61 11.81 12.74
N LEU A 49 1.22 12.93 13.14
CA LEU A 49 2.07 13.03 14.33
C LEU A 49 1.17 12.84 15.56
N VAL A 50 1.42 11.80 16.36
CA VAL A 50 0.60 11.42 17.52
C VAL A 50 1.21 12.00 18.81
N GLU A 51 0.49 12.91 19.45
CA GLU A 51 0.61 13.18 20.89
C GLU A 51 -0.70 12.78 21.58
N LYS A 52 -0.59 11.92 22.61
CA LYS A 52 -1.59 11.44 23.57
C LYS A 52 -3.06 11.85 23.33
N GLU A 53 -3.77 11.09 22.49
CA GLU A 53 -5.24 11.04 22.47
C GLU A 53 -5.72 9.57 22.47
N LYS A 54 -6.95 9.30 22.92
CA LYS A 54 -7.54 7.94 22.94
C LYS A 54 -7.87 7.50 21.50
N GLU A 55 -6.85 6.99 20.81
CA GLU A 55 -6.97 6.44 19.46
C GLU A 55 -7.38 4.96 19.53
N LYS A 56 -8.40 4.58 18.74
CA LYS A 56 -8.74 3.17 18.50
C LYS A 56 -8.61 2.86 17.02
N GLU A 57 -7.73 1.93 16.72
CA GLU A 57 -7.60 1.32 15.40
C GLU A 57 -8.40 0.02 15.36
N LYS A 58 -9.18 -0.19 14.30
CA LYS A 58 -9.93 -1.43 14.11
C LYS A 58 -9.43 -2.20 12.91
N GLU A 59 -9.13 -3.47 13.13
CA GLU A 59 -8.64 -4.41 12.10
C GLU A 59 -9.69 -5.51 11.88
N VAL A 60 -9.95 -5.83 10.61
CA VAL A 60 -10.95 -6.84 10.23
C VAL A 60 -10.43 -8.26 10.48
N GLY A 61 -9.11 -8.48 10.40
CA GLY A 61 -8.49 -9.76 10.73
C GLY A 61 -8.65 -10.13 12.20
N ALA A 62 -8.69 -11.44 12.48
CA ALA A 62 -8.60 -11.97 13.84
C ALA A 62 -7.22 -11.71 14.48
N SER A 63 -6.22 -11.42 13.65
CA SER A 63 -4.87 -11.02 14.01
C SER A 63 -4.30 -10.11 12.91
N LEU A 64 -3.14 -9.50 13.17
CA LEU A 64 -2.34 -8.83 12.13
C LEU A 64 -2.16 -9.79 10.96
N ARG A 65 -2.60 -9.39 9.76
CA ARG A 65 -2.46 -10.22 8.56
C ARG A 65 -0.99 -10.42 8.26
N SER A 66 -0.49 -11.61 8.60
CA SER A 66 0.92 -12.00 8.47
C SER A 66 1.27 -12.63 7.12
N GLY A 67 0.29 -12.99 6.30
CA GLY A 67 0.54 -13.42 4.92
C GLY A 67 1.07 -12.25 4.09
N GLY A 68 2.23 -12.40 3.44
CA GLY A 68 2.77 -11.24 2.75
C GLY A 68 4.04 -11.48 1.95
N THR A 69 3.93 -11.14 0.67
CA THR A 69 5.03 -10.75 -0.19
C THR A 69 5.76 -9.52 0.36
N ALA A 70 6.78 -9.04 -0.36
CA ALA A 70 7.38 -7.76 -0.06
C ALA A 70 6.74 -6.60 -0.86
N LEU A 71 7.08 -5.38 -0.47
CA LEU A 71 6.81 -4.15 -1.20
C LEU A 71 8.08 -3.32 -1.32
N THR A 72 8.20 -2.52 -2.36
CA THR A 72 9.33 -1.59 -2.51
C THR A 72 8.97 -0.23 -1.92
N LEU A 73 9.79 0.26 -0.99
CA LEU A 73 9.68 1.59 -0.39
C LEU A 73 10.79 2.49 -0.89
N SER A 74 10.42 3.68 -1.36
CA SER A 74 11.31 4.73 -1.82
C SER A 74 11.56 5.81 -0.74
N THR A 75 12.45 6.75 -1.04
CA THR A 75 12.95 7.80 -0.11
C THR A 75 11.85 8.49 0.70
N ASN A 76 10.73 8.82 0.07
CA ASN A 76 9.60 9.46 0.73
C ASN A 76 8.93 8.57 1.79
N GLY A 77 8.77 7.27 1.52
CA GLY A 77 8.27 6.31 2.50
C GLY A 77 9.25 6.15 3.67
N TRP A 78 10.55 6.09 3.37
CA TRP A 78 11.59 6.02 4.41
C TRP A 78 11.62 7.27 5.30
N ARG A 79 11.45 8.48 4.74
CA ARG A 79 11.31 9.71 5.53
C ARG A 79 10.13 9.69 6.50
N VAL A 80 9.02 9.05 6.11
CA VAL A 80 7.87 8.87 7.01
C VAL A 80 8.21 7.88 8.12
N LEU A 81 8.88 6.78 7.80
CA LEU A 81 9.34 5.81 8.79
C LEU A 81 10.37 6.42 9.76
N ASP A 82 11.19 7.37 9.29
CA ASP A 82 12.10 8.16 10.13
C ASP A 82 11.32 9.01 11.14
N ALA A 83 10.29 9.73 10.68
CA ALA A 83 9.43 10.52 11.55
C ALA A 83 8.64 9.67 12.56
N LEU A 84 8.33 8.42 12.22
CA LEU A 84 7.70 7.44 13.12
C LEU A 84 8.70 6.73 14.04
N GLY A 85 10.01 6.96 13.85
CA GLY A 85 11.07 6.38 14.68
C GLY A 85 11.26 4.87 14.51
N VAL A 86 10.79 4.28 13.41
CA VAL A 86 10.90 2.84 13.10
C VAL A 86 11.88 2.52 11.97
N ALA A 87 12.37 3.54 11.27
CA ALA A 87 13.20 3.34 10.09
C ALA A 87 14.49 2.55 10.39
N ASP A 88 15.22 2.87 11.46
CA ASP A 88 16.52 2.23 11.74
C ASP A 88 16.39 0.72 11.95
N GLU A 89 15.33 0.28 12.64
CA GLU A 89 15.03 -1.14 12.84
C GLU A 89 14.80 -1.85 11.49
N LEU A 90 14.05 -1.21 10.58
CA LEU A 90 13.76 -1.76 9.26
C LEU A 90 15.01 -1.71 8.35
N ARG A 91 15.82 -0.64 8.44
CA ARG A 91 17.07 -0.51 7.68
C ARG A 91 18.09 -1.58 8.06
N ALA A 92 18.07 -2.07 9.30
CA ALA A 92 18.92 -3.18 9.72
C ALA A 92 18.51 -4.53 9.11
N LYS A 93 17.23 -4.69 8.72
CA LYS A 93 16.66 -5.95 8.24
C LYS A 93 16.67 -6.09 6.71
N PHE A 94 16.57 -4.97 5.98
CA PHE A 94 16.39 -4.97 4.52
C PHE A 94 17.54 -4.33 3.78
N LEU A 95 17.90 -4.86 2.61
CA LEU A 95 19.00 -4.38 1.80
C LEU A 95 18.66 -3.04 1.13
N ARG A 96 19.66 -2.14 1.05
CA ARG A 96 19.58 -0.93 0.22
C ARG A 96 19.82 -1.31 -1.23
N ILE A 97 18.93 -0.89 -2.12
CA ILE A 97 19.06 -1.09 -3.55
C ILE A 97 19.85 0.08 -4.15
N HIS A 98 20.88 -0.24 -4.91
CA HIS A 98 21.86 0.71 -5.43
C HIS A 98 21.67 1.06 -6.90
N GLY A 99 20.78 0.37 -7.61
CA GLY A 99 20.56 0.62 -9.03
C GLY A 99 19.47 -0.25 -9.64
N LEU A 100 19.40 -0.20 -10.96
CA LEU A 100 18.40 -0.92 -11.75
C LEU A 100 19.02 -1.41 -13.05
N VAL A 101 18.68 -2.65 -13.41
CA VAL A 101 19.02 -3.28 -14.69
C VAL A 101 17.72 -3.61 -15.41
N MET A 102 17.57 -3.08 -16.62
CA MET A 102 16.47 -3.39 -17.53
C MET A 102 16.96 -4.36 -18.58
N ARG A 103 16.24 -5.45 -18.75
CA ARG A 103 16.47 -6.49 -19.74
C ARG A 103 15.22 -6.71 -20.57
N SER A 104 15.39 -7.21 -21.80
CA SER A 104 14.28 -7.79 -22.56
C SER A 104 13.94 -9.19 -22.05
N GLU A 105 12.84 -9.76 -22.54
CA GLU A 105 12.37 -11.11 -22.19
C GLU A 105 13.35 -12.24 -22.56
N ASP A 106 14.28 -12.00 -23.50
CA ASP A 106 15.38 -12.90 -23.86
C ASP A 106 16.64 -12.71 -22.99
N GLY A 107 16.60 -11.80 -22.02
CA GLY A 107 17.71 -11.52 -21.09
C GLY A 107 18.73 -10.50 -21.58
N LYS A 108 18.60 -9.96 -22.80
CA LYS A 108 19.51 -8.92 -23.29
C LYS A 108 19.38 -7.65 -22.45
N GLU A 109 20.50 -7.12 -21.97
CA GLU A 109 20.52 -5.84 -21.26
C GLU A 109 20.14 -4.69 -22.20
N LEU A 110 19.14 -3.92 -21.77
CA LEU A 110 18.66 -2.72 -22.47
C LEU A 110 19.25 -1.46 -21.84
N ARG A 111 19.37 -1.43 -20.50
CA ARG A 111 19.98 -0.32 -19.75
C ARG A 111 20.33 -0.79 -18.35
N SER A 112 21.45 -0.33 -17.82
CA SER A 112 21.82 -0.48 -16.42
C SER A 112 22.33 0.85 -15.87
N PHE A 113 21.96 1.20 -14.65
CA PHE A 113 22.49 2.39 -13.98
C PHE A 113 22.42 2.25 -12.46
N ARG A 114 23.28 3.01 -11.77
CA ARG A 114 23.25 3.15 -10.32
C ARG A 114 22.39 4.35 -9.96
N PHE A 115 21.64 4.24 -8.86
CA PHE A 115 20.85 5.36 -8.37
C PHE A 115 21.71 6.51 -7.89
N GLU A 116 22.91 6.25 -7.37
CA GLU A 116 23.80 7.35 -6.93
C GLU A 116 24.20 8.26 -8.09
N ASP A 117 24.33 7.73 -9.31
CA ASP A 117 24.78 8.50 -10.48
C ASP A 117 23.64 9.32 -11.11
N GLU A 118 22.41 8.79 -11.07
CA GLU A 118 21.25 9.33 -11.80
C GLU A 118 20.23 10.04 -10.88
N ALA A 119 20.17 9.63 -9.61
CA ALA A 119 19.29 10.17 -8.58
C ALA A 119 19.97 10.11 -7.20
N PRO A 120 21.02 10.92 -6.97
CA PRO A 120 21.78 10.92 -5.71
C PRO A 120 20.87 11.04 -4.48
N GLY A 121 21.19 10.29 -3.42
CA GLY A 121 20.41 10.28 -2.19
C GLY A 121 19.08 9.50 -2.25
N GLN A 122 18.79 8.81 -3.36
CA GLN A 122 17.66 7.90 -3.43
C GLN A 122 17.86 6.71 -2.46
N GLU A 123 16.87 6.47 -1.61
CA GLU A 123 16.76 5.25 -0.81
C GLU A 123 15.64 4.40 -1.39
N LEU A 124 15.97 3.16 -1.76
CA LEU A 124 15.02 2.16 -2.22
C LEU A 124 15.33 0.83 -1.54
N ARG A 125 14.33 0.19 -0.94
CA ARG A 125 14.46 -1.16 -0.34
C ARG A 125 13.22 -1.99 -0.62
N ALA A 126 13.36 -3.30 -0.78
CA ALA A 126 12.25 -4.24 -0.73
C ALA A 126 12.05 -4.69 0.73
N VAL A 127 10.86 -4.44 1.26
CA VAL A 127 10.49 -4.63 2.67
C VAL A 127 9.37 -5.66 2.75
N GLU A 128 9.56 -6.68 3.58
CA GLU A 128 8.51 -7.66 3.84
C GLU A 128 7.30 -6.98 4.49
N ARG A 129 6.12 -7.16 3.90
CA ARG A 129 4.90 -6.52 4.39
C ARG A 129 4.65 -6.89 5.84
N ARG A 130 4.75 -8.18 6.19
CA ARG A 130 4.55 -8.68 7.55
C ARG A 130 5.43 -7.93 8.56
N VAL A 131 6.74 -7.83 8.29
CA VAL A 131 7.70 -7.18 9.18
C VAL A 131 7.40 -5.69 9.34
N LEU A 132 7.08 -4.99 8.24
CA LEU A 132 6.70 -3.57 8.29
C LEU A 132 5.48 -3.36 9.19
N VAL A 133 4.45 -4.17 8.98
CA VAL A 133 3.18 -4.08 9.70
C VAL A 133 3.35 -4.41 11.19
N GLU A 134 4.09 -5.47 11.52
CA GLU A 134 4.41 -5.84 12.90
C GLU A 134 5.24 -4.74 13.60
N THR A 135 6.20 -4.14 12.90
CA THR A 135 7.05 -3.07 13.44
C THR A 135 6.22 -1.82 13.76
N LEU A 136 5.31 -1.44 12.86
CA LEU A 136 4.42 -0.29 13.08
C LEU A 136 3.44 -0.57 14.23
N ALA A 137 2.79 -1.73 14.24
CA ALA A 137 1.87 -2.12 15.30
C ALA A 137 2.55 -2.19 16.67
N GLY A 138 3.80 -2.66 16.72
CA GLY A 138 4.60 -2.73 17.94
C GLY A 138 4.95 -1.37 18.55
N ARG A 139 4.81 -0.26 17.81
CA ARG A 139 4.99 1.10 18.35
C ARG A 139 3.71 1.71 18.91
N LEU A 140 2.55 1.09 18.68
CA LEU A 140 1.30 1.59 19.22
C LEU A 140 1.17 1.23 20.71
N PRO A 141 0.53 2.10 21.52
CA PRO A 141 0.23 1.76 22.91
C PRO A 141 -0.58 0.46 23.02
N PRO A 142 -0.45 -0.27 24.14
CA PRO A 142 -1.27 -1.44 24.40
C PRO A 142 -2.77 -1.09 24.32
N ASN A 143 -3.56 -2.00 23.74
CA ASN A 143 -5.02 -1.86 23.56
C ASN A 143 -5.48 -0.76 22.57
N THR A 144 -4.57 -0.20 21.76
CA THR A 144 -4.95 0.70 20.66
C THR A 144 -5.67 -0.05 19.52
N ILE A 145 -5.25 -1.28 19.22
CA ILE A 145 -5.82 -2.08 18.12
C ILE A 145 -6.94 -3.00 18.64
N SER A 146 -8.11 -2.93 18.01
CA SER A 146 -9.24 -3.85 18.20
C SER A 146 -9.41 -4.72 16.95
N PHE A 147 -9.07 -6.00 17.07
CA PHE A 147 -9.22 -6.99 16.00
C PHE A 147 -10.68 -7.44 15.82
N SER A 148 -10.92 -8.28 14.80
CA SER A 148 -12.25 -8.84 14.48
C SER A 148 -13.36 -7.80 14.37
N SER A 149 -13.01 -6.59 13.91
CA SER A 149 -13.88 -5.42 14.00
C SER A 149 -14.39 -5.00 12.63
N ARG A 150 -15.07 -5.91 11.94
CA ARG A 150 -15.66 -5.66 10.62
C ARG A 150 -16.82 -4.66 10.72
N LEU A 151 -16.75 -3.60 9.92
CA LEU A 151 -17.80 -2.60 9.82
C LEU A 151 -19.01 -3.16 9.07
N ARG A 152 -20.18 -3.14 9.72
CA ARG A 152 -21.47 -3.52 9.17
C ARG A 152 -22.19 -2.35 8.53
N SER A 153 -22.26 -1.22 9.24
CA SER A 153 -22.96 -0.02 8.80
C SER A 153 -22.29 1.25 9.34
N ILE A 154 -22.50 2.36 8.65
CA ILE A 154 -21.99 3.68 9.02
C ILE A 154 -23.05 4.73 8.73
N ALA A 155 -23.33 5.60 9.69
CA ALA A 155 -24.38 6.60 9.59
C ALA A 155 -24.01 7.90 10.30
N TRP A 156 -24.50 9.02 9.77
CA TRP A 156 -24.43 10.31 10.47
C TRP A 156 -25.46 10.35 11.60
N GLN A 157 -25.01 10.68 12.81
CA GLN A 157 -25.83 10.89 14.00
C GLN A 157 -25.93 12.40 14.30
N GLY A 158 -26.23 13.21 13.27
CA GLY A 158 -26.38 14.67 13.42
C GLY A 158 -25.19 15.34 14.11
N LYS A 159 -25.42 16.02 15.24
CA LYS A 159 -24.37 16.69 16.03
C LYS A 159 -23.53 15.72 16.87
N ASP A 160 -24.03 14.51 17.10
CA ASP A 160 -23.43 13.56 18.03
C ASP A 160 -22.23 12.84 17.43
N GLY A 161 -22.19 12.69 16.10
CA GLY A 161 -21.01 12.23 15.38
C GLY A 161 -21.33 11.28 14.24
N ILE A 162 -20.43 10.33 14.01
CA ILE A 162 -20.58 9.23 13.06
C ILE A 162 -20.73 7.94 13.87
N LEU A 163 -21.85 7.24 13.67
CA LEU A 163 -22.11 5.94 14.28
C LEU A 163 -21.60 4.83 13.37
N LEU A 164 -20.77 3.96 13.94
CA LEU A 164 -20.21 2.78 13.30
C LEU A 164 -20.76 1.54 13.98
N GLU A 165 -21.49 0.70 13.25
CA GLU A 165 -21.96 -0.59 13.74
C GLU A 165 -21.04 -1.70 13.23
N LEU A 166 -20.60 -2.57 14.11
CA LEU A 166 -19.80 -3.74 13.75
C LEU A 166 -20.67 -4.98 13.56
N ASP A 167 -20.11 -5.98 12.87
CA ASP A 167 -20.79 -7.28 12.66
C ASP A 167 -21.08 -8.03 13.98
N ASP A 168 -20.30 -7.79 15.03
CA ASP A 168 -20.53 -8.35 16.37
C ASP A 168 -21.54 -7.57 17.22
N GLY A 169 -22.23 -6.59 16.62
CA GLY A 169 -23.23 -5.76 17.26
C GLY A 169 -22.66 -4.60 18.09
N ARG A 170 -21.34 -4.49 18.28
CA ARG A 170 -20.75 -3.33 18.96
C ARG A 170 -20.99 -2.06 18.15
N GLN A 171 -21.43 -1.01 18.82
CA GLN A 171 -21.59 0.32 18.25
C GLN A 171 -20.49 1.25 18.74
N VAL A 172 -19.96 2.08 17.85
CA VAL A 172 -18.96 3.10 18.17
C VAL A 172 -19.39 4.43 17.60
N LEU A 173 -19.54 5.42 18.47
CA LEU A 173 -19.76 6.81 18.09
C LEU A 173 -18.41 7.53 18.04
N ALA A 174 -18.08 8.13 16.90
CA ALA A 174 -16.82 8.82 16.66
C ALA A 174 -17.05 10.23 16.11
N LYS A 175 -16.21 11.18 16.52
CA LYS A 175 -16.19 12.52 15.91
C LYS A 175 -15.37 12.53 14.62
N ILE A 176 -14.31 11.73 14.57
CA ILE A 176 -13.44 11.62 13.40
C ILE A 176 -13.32 10.16 12.99
N VAL A 177 -13.57 9.90 11.70
CA VAL A 177 -13.42 8.58 11.07
C VAL A 177 -12.39 8.66 9.95
N ILE A 178 -11.34 7.86 10.04
CA ILE A 178 -10.34 7.68 8.99
C ILE A 178 -10.51 6.29 8.39
N GLY A 179 -10.94 6.21 7.14
CA GLY A 179 -11.06 4.96 6.39
C GLY A 179 -9.77 4.64 5.65
N CYS A 180 -9.05 3.65 6.16
CA CYS A 180 -7.89 3.03 5.53
C CYS A 180 -8.25 1.60 5.04
N ASP A 181 -9.54 1.35 4.78
CA ASP A 181 -10.20 0.06 4.56
C ASP A 181 -9.97 -0.66 3.23
N GLY A 182 -8.89 -0.28 2.55
CA GLY A 182 -8.44 -0.89 1.31
C GLY A 182 -9.34 -0.58 0.12
N VAL A 183 -9.07 -1.26 -1.00
CA VAL A 183 -9.74 -1.02 -2.28
C VAL A 183 -11.28 -1.08 -2.22
N ASN A 184 -11.84 -2.03 -1.46
CA ASN A 184 -13.29 -2.25 -1.36
C ASN A 184 -13.89 -1.56 -0.12
N SER A 185 -13.32 -0.42 0.26
CA SER A 185 -13.67 0.36 1.46
C SER A 185 -15.18 0.65 1.57
N PRO A 186 -15.90 0.07 2.56
CA PRO A 186 -17.26 0.50 2.88
C PRO A 186 -17.34 1.98 3.29
N ILE A 187 -16.29 2.55 3.91
CA ILE A 187 -16.29 3.98 4.27
C ILE A 187 -16.25 4.85 3.01
N ALA A 188 -15.40 4.54 2.05
CA ALA A 188 -15.32 5.26 0.78
C ALA A 188 -16.65 5.18 0.02
N LYS A 189 -17.25 3.99 -0.02
CA LYS A 189 -18.58 3.80 -0.63
C LYS A 189 -19.64 4.67 0.04
N TRP A 190 -19.68 4.70 1.37
CA TRP A 190 -20.60 5.55 2.13
C TRP A 190 -20.36 7.05 1.89
N MET A 191 -19.10 7.46 1.71
CA MET A 191 -18.74 8.83 1.32
C MET A 191 -19.06 9.16 -0.16
N GLY A 192 -19.60 8.22 -0.93
CA GLY A 192 -19.98 8.43 -2.33
C GLY A 192 -18.83 8.25 -3.34
N PHE A 193 -17.74 7.59 -2.96
CA PHE A 193 -16.69 7.22 -3.92
C PHE A 193 -17.22 6.16 -4.90
N SER A 194 -16.77 6.25 -6.15
CA SER A 194 -17.09 5.26 -7.17
C SER A 194 -16.45 3.91 -6.86
N GLU A 195 -17.10 2.84 -7.30
CA GLU A 195 -16.54 1.49 -7.19
C GLU A 195 -15.24 1.38 -8.02
N PRO A 196 -14.18 0.74 -7.49
CA PRO A 196 -12.94 0.49 -8.23
C PRO A 196 -13.20 -0.31 -9.51
N LYS A 197 -12.62 0.14 -10.61
CA LYS A 197 -12.73 -0.53 -11.91
C LYS A 197 -11.51 -1.39 -12.17
N TYR A 198 -11.74 -2.57 -12.73
CA TYR A 198 -10.64 -3.45 -13.15
C TYR A 198 -9.81 -2.76 -14.24
N ALA A 199 -8.48 -2.78 -14.06
CA ALA A 199 -7.57 -2.02 -14.91
C ALA A 199 -7.02 -2.81 -16.11
N GLY A 200 -7.53 -4.03 -16.37
CA GLY A 200 -7.08 -4.86 -17.50
C GLY A 200 -5.72 -5.56 -17.28
N HIS A 201 -5.23 -5.58 -16.04
CA HIS A 201 -3.94 -6.17 -15.69
C HIS A 201 -4.03 -6.94 -14.37
N SER A 202 -3.22 -7.96 -14.22
CA SER A 202 -3.04 -8.70 -12.98
C SER A 202 -1.56 -8.85 -12.65
N ALA A 203 -1.25 -9.13 -11.39
CA ALA A 203 0.11 -9.45 -10.99
C ALA A 203 0.20 -10.69 -10.12
N PHE A 204 1.20 -11.52 -10.41
CA PHE A 204 1.78 -12.45 -9.46
C PHE A 204 2.87 -11.76 -8.67
N ARG A 205 2.99 -12.14 -7.41
CA ARG A 205 4.05 -11.70 -6.50
C ARG A 205 4.44 -12.84 -5.60
N GLY A 206 5.70 -12.88 -5.22
CA GLY A 206 6.20 -13.87 -4.29
C GLY A 206 7.49 -13.42 -3.62
N LEU A 207 7.94 -14.22 -2.67
CA LEU A 207 9.17 -13.98 -1.92
C LEU A 207 9.99 -15.27 -1.92
N GLY A 208 10.96 -15.34 -2.83
CA GLY A 208 11.90 -16.45 -2.93
C GLY A 208 12.75 -16.54 -1.68
N GLN A 209 12.97 -17.77 -1.20
CA GLN A 209 13.73 -18.06 0.00
C GLN A 209 15.07 -18.72 -0.37
N TYR A 210 16.15 -18.18 0.21
CA TYR A 210 17.52 -18.61 -0.01
C TYR A 210 18.19 -18.78 1.36
N PRO A 211 17.96 -19.90 2.08
CA PRO A 211 18.50 -20.12 3.43
C PRO A 211 20.03 -19.98 3.49
N GLU A 212 20.73 -20.47 2.46
CA GLU A 212 22.18 -20.42 2.32
C GLU A 212 22.71 -19.08 1.77
N GLY A 213 21.82 -18.11 1.55
CA GLY A 213 22.14 -16.81 0.98
C GLY A 213 21.77 -16.67 -0.49
N GLN A 214 21.31 -15.48 -0.85
CA GLN A 214 20.98 -15.12 -2.23
C GLN A 214 22.21 -14.56 -2.96
N GLN A 215 22.33 -14.86 -4.26
CA GLN A 215 23.52 -14.53 -5.07
C GLN A 215 23.41 -13.22 -5.87
N TYR A 216 22.27 -12.53 -5.80
CA TYR A 216 21.99 -11.37 -6.65
C TYR A 216 22.54 -10.07 -6.06
N GLU A 217 23.06 -9.22 -6.95
CA GLU A 217 23.42 -7.85 -6.59
C GLU A 217 22.21 -7.06 -6.09
N SER A 218 22.43 -6.10 -5.19
CA SER A 218 21.38 -5.20 -4.68
C SER A 218 20.94 -4.17 -5.72
N LYS A 219 20.37 -4.64 -6.83
CA LYS A 219 19.76 -3.88 -7.91
C LYS A 219 18.35 -4.41 -8.16
N VAL A 220 17.49 -3.55 -8.70
CA VAL A 220 16.23 -4.00 -9.29
C VAL A 220 16.56 -4.65 -10.64
N ASN A 221 16.12 -5.88 -10.84
CA ASN A 221 16.20 -6.54 -12.15
C ASN A 221 14.80 -6.50 -12.76
N TYR A 222 14.66 -5.83 -13.91
CA TYR A 222 13.37 -5.59 -14.56
C TYR A 222 13.42 -6.14 -15.98
N PHE A 223 12.43 -6.96 -16.34
CA PHE A 223 12.31 -7.63 -17.61
C PHE A 223 11.08 -7.11 -18.36
N TYR A 224 11.27 -6.76 -19.63
CA TYR A 224 10.22 -6.25 -20.53
C TYR A 224 9.92 -7.27 -21.62
N GLY A 225 8.64 -7.69 -21.67
CA GLY A 225 8.09 -8.50 -22.74
C GLY A 225 6.81 -7.89 -23.31
N ARG A 226 6.22 -8.57 -24.30
CA ARG A 226 5.00 -8.09 -24.97
C ARG A 226 3.77 -8.30 -24.09
N GLY A 227 3.27 -7.23 -23.48
CA GLY A 227 2.09 -7.30 -22.58
C GLY A 227 2.38 -7.99 -21.24
N LEU A 228 3.66 -8.23 -20.95
CA LEU A 228 4.18 -8.91 -19.78
C LEU A 228 5.40 -8.15 -19.27
N ARG A 229 5.49 -7.96 -17.96
CA ARG A 229 6.62 -7.35 -17.28
C ARG A 229 6.92 -8.19 -16.05
N ALA A 230 8.17 -8.49 -15.80
CA ALA A 230 8.55 -9.19 -14.58
C ALA A 230 9.75 -8.50 -13.95
N GLY A 231 10.04 -8.84 -12.71
CA GLY A 231 11.24 -8.37 -12.08
C GLY A 231 11.44 -8.95 -10.71
N PHE A 232 12.65 -8.81 -10.21
CA PHE A 232 13.01 -9.20 -8.87
C PHE A 232 13.94 -8.19 -8.20
N VAL A 233 13.89 -8.18 -6.88
CA VAL A 233 14.60 -7.24 -6.01
C VAL A 233 15.07 -8.00 -4.76
N PRO A 234 16.37 -8.08 -4.49
CA PRO A 234 16.85 -8.67 -3.24
C PRO A 234 16.34 -7.88 -2.04
N ALA A 235 15.62 -8.54 -1.13
CA ALA A 235 15.03 -7.90 0.04
C ALA A 235 15.95 -8.01 1.26
N SER A 236 16.55 -9.17 1.47
CA SER A 236 17.50 -9.46 2.55
C SER A 236 18.61 -10.39 2.04
N PRO A 237 19.64 -10.70 2.84
CA PRO A 237 20.66 -11.69 2.46
C PRO A 237 20.09 -13.07 2.11
N THR A 238 18.85 -13.39 2.51
CA THR A 238 18.24 -14.71 2.33
C THR A 238 16.89 -14.68 1.60
N LYS A 239 16.43 -13.51 1.12
CA LYS A 239 15.11 -13.38 0.49
C LYS A 239 15.12 -12.46 -0.72
N VAL A 240 14.39 -12.86 -1.75
CA VAL A 240 14.28 -12.13 -3.01
C VAL A 240 12.82 -11.92 -3.37
N TYR A 241 12.40 -10.66 -3.44
CA TYR A 241 11.05 -10.31 -3.87
C TYR A 241 10.95 -10.37 -5.38
N TRP A 242 9.87 -10.94 -5.91
CA TRP A 242 9.62 -10.94 -7.35
C TRP A 242 8.17 -10.61 -7.67
N PHE A 243 7.93 -10.17 -8.90
CA PHE A 243 6.62 -9.92 -9.45
C PHE A 243 6.56 -10.22 -10.95
N ILE A 244 5.36 -10.57 -11.42
CA ILE A 244 5.01 -10.65 -12.84
C ILE A 244 3.72 -9.87 -13.03
N CYS A 245 3.75 -8.81 -13.83
CA CYS A 245 2.59 -8.01 -14.22
C CYS A 245 2.22 -8.35 -15.67
N PHE A 246 0.99 -8.77 -15.90
CA PHE A 246 0.53 -9.21 -17.21
C PHE A 246 -0.83 -8.62 -17.57
N ASN A 247 -1.06 -8.40 -18.85
CA ASN A 247 -2.35 -7.97 -19.37
C ASN A 247 -3.35 -9.13 -19.24
N SER A 248 -4.54 -8.86 -18.71
CA SER A 248 -5.61 -9.85 -18.63
C SER A 248 -6.95 -9.17 -18.85
N GLN A 249 -7.75 -9.68 -19.78
CA GLN A 249 -9.05 -9.09 -20.15
C GLN A 249 -10.09 -9.20 -19.04
N SER A 250 -9.94 -10.19 -18.15
CA SER A 250 -10.81 -10.39 -16.99
C SER A 250 -9.98 -10.60 -15.72
N ARG A 251 -10.63 -10.56 -14.56
CA ARG A 251 -9.99 -10.90 -13.28
C ARG A 251 -9.57 -12.38 -13.20
N GLY A 252 -10.11 -13.22 -14.09
CA GLY A 252 -10.01 -14.68 -13.99
C GLY A 252 -10.79 -15.24 -12.79
N PRO A 253 -10.92 -16.57 -12.71
CA PRO A 253 -11.42 -17.22 -11.51
C PRO A 253 -10.44 -17.00 -10.35
N TRP A 254 -10.96 -16.96 -9.13
CA TRP A 254 -10.10 -17.02 -7.95
C TRP A 254 -9.51 -18.44 -7.84
N ILE A 255 -8.19 -18.52 -7.80
CA ILE A 255 -7.47 -19.79 -7.65
C ILE A 255 -7.09 -19.91 -6.18
N ALA A 256 -7.68 -20.89 -5.51
CA ALA A 256 -7.40 -21.20 -4.10
C ALA A 256 -6.09 -21.95 -3.93
N ASP A 257 -5.77 -22.82 -4.89
CA ASP A 257 -4.65 -23.75 -4.83
C ASP A 257 -3.31 -23.01 -5.06
N PRO A 258 -2.42 -22.96 -4.06
CA PRO A 258 -1.14 -22.27 -4.18
C PRO A 258 -0.22 -22.86 -5.25
N SER A 259 -0.24 -24.18 -5.45
CA SER A 259 0.58 -24.85 -6.47
C SER A 259 0.11 -24.53 -7.89
N ALA A 260 -1.21 -24.41 -8.11
CA ALA A 260 -1.76 -23.92 -9.37
C ALA A 260 -1.37 -22.46 -9.66
N LEU A 261 -1.32 -21.59 -8.64
CA LEU A 261 -0.85 -20.20 -8.79
C LEU A 261 0.61 -20.13 -9.23
N LYS A 262 1.47 -20.95 -8.61
CA LYS A 262 2.89 -21.05 -8.99
C LYS A 262 3.06 -21.52 -10.42
N LYS A 263 2.32 -22.55 -10.81
CA LYS A 263 2.34 -23.08 -12.18
C LYS A 263 1.93 -22.02 -13.19
N GLU A 264 0.82 -21.31 -12.96
CA GLU A 264 0.38 -20.22 -13.86
C GLU A 264 1.43 -19.11 -13.96
N ALA A 265 2.09 -18.76 -12.86
CA ALA A 265 3.18 -17.78 -12.87
C ALA A 265 4.36 -18.25 -13.72
N LEU A 266 4.78 -19.52 -13.60
CA LEU A 266 5.87 -20.10 -14.39
C LEU A 266 5.51 -20.21 -15.88
N ASP A 267 4.29 -20.64 -16.21
CA ASP A 267 3.81 -20.77 -17.59
C ASP A 267 3.90 -19.43 -18.34
N LEU A 268 3.65 -18.30 -17.66
CA LEU A 268 3.77 -16.95 -18.24
C LEU A 268 5.20 -16.57 -18.63
N VAL A 269 6.20 -17.06 -17.91
CA VAL A 269 7.60 -16.64 -18.07
C VAL A 269 8.54 -17.80 -18.43
N GLN A 270 8.02 -18.92 -18.92
CA GLN A 270 8.77 -20.16 -19.18
C GLN A 270 10.01 -19.99 -20.09
N THR A 271 10.01 -18.98 -20.97
CA THR A 271 11.12 -18.69 -21.89
C THR A 271 12.02 -17.54 -21.41
N TRP A 272 11.75 -16.99 -20.22
CA TRP A 272 12.46 -15.85 -19.66
C TRP A 272 13.73 -16.33 -18.95
N PRO A 273 14.65 -15.43 -18.57
CA PRO A 273 15.93 -15.82 -17.99
C PRO A 273 15.79 -16.74 -16.78
N GLN A 274 16.64 -17.76 -16.73
CA GLN A 274 16.60 -18.85 -15.73
C GLN A 274 16.59 -18.31 -14.29
N GLU A 275 17.27 -17.20 -14.04
CA GLU A 275 17.32 -16.54 -12.74
C GLU A 275 15.92 -16.22 -12.19
N LEU A 276 15.00 -15.75 -13.04
CA LEU A 276 13.63 -15.45 -12.65
C LEU A 276 12.86 -16.74 -12.34
N LEU A 277 13.04 -17.78 -13.15
CA LEU A 277 12.42 -19.09 -12.93
C LEU A 277 12.88 -19.70 -11.61
N ASP A 278 14.18 -19.67 -11.34
CA ASP A 278 14.78 -20.19 -10.10
C ASP A 278 14.23 -19.49 -8.86
N ILE A 279 14.05 -18.16 -8.91
CA ILE A 279 13.44 -17.39 -7.82
C ILE A 279 12.00 -17.85 -7.57
N ILE A 280 11.21 -18.07 -8.63
CA ILE A 280 9.84 -18.54 -8.50
C ILE A 280 9.82 -19.98 -7.94
N HIS A 281 10.70 -20.86 -8.41
CA HIS A 281 10.84 -22.22 -7.88
C HIS A 281 11.21 -22.22 -6.38
N ASN A 282 12.12 -21.35 -5.96
CA ASN A 282 12.55 -21.17 -4.56
C ASN A 282 11.53 -20.39 -3.70
N THR A 283 10.38 -20.03 -4.24
CA THR A 283 9.29 -19.42 -3.48
C THR A 283 8.34 -20.51 -2.98
N PRO A 284 8.06 -20.59 -1.67
CA PRO A 284 6.99 -21.46 -1.15
C PRO A 284 5.67 -21.16 -1.81
N ASP A 285 4.89 -22.19 -2.15
CA ASP A 285 3.67 -22.04 -2.94
C ASP A 285 2.65 -21.13 -2.23
N ASP A 286 2.54 -21.25 -0.90
CA ASP A 286 1.66 -20.44 -0.05
C ASP A 286 2.10 -18.96 0.10
N ALA A 287 3.32 -18.63 -0.33
CA ALA A 287 3.84 -17.27 -0.37
C ALA A 287 3.58 -16.56 -1.72
N ILE A 288 2.99 -17.26 -2.70
CA ILE A 288 2.65 -16.69 -4.00
C ILE A 288 1.22 -16.16 -3.97
N VAL A 289 1.07 -14.90 -4.38
CA VAL A 289 -0.24 -14.25 -4.47
C VAL A 289 -0.48 -13.73 -5.87
N LYS A 290 -1.73 -13.83 -6.32
CA LYS A 290 -2.22 -13.22 -7.55
C LYS A 290 -3.25 -12.16 -7.20
N ASN A 291 -3.04 -10.94 -7.67
CA ASN A 291 -4.00 -9.85 -7.47
C ASN A 291 -4.31 -9.13 -8.78
N PRO A 292 -5.60 -8.94 -9.12
CA PRO A 292 -5.98 -8.08 -10.22
C PRO A 292 -5.72 -6.62 -9.84
N PHE A 293 -5.22 -5.83 -10.79
CA PHE A 293 -5.13 -4.39 -10.62
C PHE A 293 -6.48 -3.73 -10.84
N VAL A 294 -6.75 -2.77 -9.98
CA VAL A 294 -7.94 -1.93 -10.04
C VAL A 294 -7.50 -0.48 -9.96
N ASP A 295 -8.31 0.40 -10.52
CA ASP A 295 -8.11 1.83 -10.42
C ASP A 295 -9.45 2.49 -10.03
N ARG A 296 -9.35 3.55 -9.23
CA ARG A 296 -10.46 4.46 -8.99
C ARG A 296 -10.07 5.81 -9.57
N TRP A 297 -10.42 5.96 -10.84
CA TRP A 297 -10.20 7.19 -11.58
C TRP A 297 -11.22 8.24 -11.13
N LEU A 298 -10.73 9.27 -10.43
CA LEU A 298 -11.56 10.35 -9.89
C LEU A 298 -11.69 11.54 -10.85
N TRP A 299 -11.00 11.57 -11.99
CA TRP A 299 -11.00 12.69 -12.95
C TRP A 299 -11.84 12.38 -14.22
N PRO A 300 -12.49 13.35 -14.89
CA PRO A 300 -12.73 14.74 -14.51
C PRO A 300 -13.84 14.87 -13.47
N GLY A 301 -14.19 13.78 -12.78
CA GLY A 301 -15.15 13.81 -11.68
C GLY A 301 -14.69 14.68 -10.51
N LEU A 302 -15.65 15.17 -9.73
CA LEU A 302 -15.36 15.66 -8.39
C LEU A 302 -14.92 14.44 -7.58
N SER A 303 -13.70 14.44 -7.04
CA SER A 303 -13.45 13.67 -5.82
C SER A 303 -14.56 14.07 -4.84
N PRO A 304 -15.28 13.13 -4.21
CA PRO A 304 -16.22 13.50 -3.16
C PRO A 304 -15.48 14.43 -2.21
N SER A 305 -16.04 15.63 -1.96
CA SER A 305 -15.47 16.52 -0.95
C SER A 305 -15.23 15.68 0.32
N PRO A 306 -14.17 15.93 1.12
CA PRO A 306 -14.16 15.45 2.49
C PRO A 306 -15.56 15.73 3.03
N VAL A 307 -16.32 14.68 3.32
CA VAL A 307 -17.73 14.84 3.66
C VAL A 307 -17.70 15.33 5.10
N ALA A 308 -17.47 16.64 5.25
CA ALA A 308 -17.91 17.36 6.41
C ALA A 308 -19.43 17.34 6.31
N ALA A 309 -20.09 16.40 6.98
CA ALA A 309 -21.49 16.60 7.27
C ALA A 309 -21.58 17.70 8.33
N ALA A 310 -21.45 18.94 7.87
CA ALA A 310 -21.75 20.12 8.65
C ALA A 310 -21.78 21.38 7.77
N SER A 311 -22.72 21.46 6.82
CA SER A 311 -23.19 22.78 6.39
C SER A 311 -24.70 22.96 6.47
N ASN A 312 -25.47 21.96 6.91
CA ASN A 312 -26.88 22.15 7.23
C ASN A 312 -27.19 22.14 8.74
N GLY A 313 -26.18 22.15 9.63
CA GLY A 313 -26.46 22.15 11.08
C GLY A 313 -25.28 22.04 12.05
N GLY A 314 -24.17 22.75 11.83
CA GLY A 314 -23.18 23.05 12.89
C GLY A 314 -22.47 21.87 13.59
N GLY A 315 -22.49 20.66 13.05
CA GLY A 315 -21.73 19.52 13.60
C GLY A 315 -20.22 19.65 13.38
N SER A 316 -19.40 19.00 14.20
CA SER A 316 -17.93 19.00 14.08
C SER A 316 -17.36 17.67 13.57
N ALA A 317 -18.22 16.74 13.15
CA ALA A 317 -17.80 15.39 12.78
C ALA A 317 -17.22 15.34 11.36
N VAL A 318 -16.13 14.58 11.19
CA VAL A 318 -15.37 14.52 9.94
C VAL A 318 -15.07 13.08 9.57
N ALA A 319 -15.34 12.73 8.31
CA ALA A 319 -14.88 11.48 7.72
C ALA A 319 -13.87 11.76 6.60
N VAL A 320 -12.77 11.02 6.60
CA VAL A 320 -11.75 11.03 5.54
C VAL A 320 -11.38 9.61 5.16
N VAL A 321 -10.97 9.39 3.91
CA VAL A 321 -10.37 8.11 3.47
C VAL A 321 -8.95 8.32 2.98
N ALA A 322 -8.10 7.32 3.16
CA ALA A 322 -6.68 7.36 2.78
C ALA A 322 -6.21 6.03 2.20
N GLY A 323 -5.05 6.03 1.54
CA GLY A 323 -4.47 4.83 0.91
C GLY A 323 -5.36 4.29 -0.22
N ASP A 324 -5.46 2.96 -0.31
CA ASP A 324 -6.27 2.28 -1.34
C ASP A 324 -7.78 2.56 -1.20
N ALA A 325 -8.23 3.03 -0.03
CA ALA A 325 -9.61 3.46 0.17
C ALA A 325 -9.89 4.81 -0.50
N TRP A 326 -8.87 5.63 -0.81
CA TRP A 326 -9.02 6.88 -1.56
C TRP A 326 -8.57 6.73 -3.01
N HIS A 327 -7.33 6.27 -3.22
CA HIS A 327 -6.65 6.21 -4.50
C HIS A 327 -6.02 4.82 -4.76
N PRO A 328 -6.82 3.75 -4.96
CA PRO A 328 -6.25 2.50 -5.46
C PRO A 328 -5.64 2.77 -6.85
N MET A 329 -4.36 2.41 -7.02
CA MET A 329 -3.59 2.75 -8.22
C MET A 329 -3.03 1.50 -8.89
N THR A 330 -2.98 1.54 -10.22
CA THR A 330 -2.17 0.57 -10.97
C THR A 330 -0.69 0.90 -10.81
N PRO A 331 0.22 -0.07 -10.98
CA PRO A 331 1.67 0.18 -10.93
C PRO A 331 2.15 1.21 -11.95
N THR A 332 1.42 1.37 -13.06
CA THR A 332 1.70 2.33 -14.12
C THR A 332 1.15 3.73 -13.83
N SER A 333 0.03 3.86 -13.11
CA SER A 333 -0.64 5.14 -12.82
C SER A 333 0.12 6.01 -11.81
N ALA A 334 1.01 5.42 -11.01
CA ALA A 334 1.81 6.14 -10.00
C ALA A 334 2.65 7.29 -10.60
N ARG A 335 2.96 7.25 -11.91
CA ARG A 335 3.63 8.35 -12.63
C ARG A 335 2.75 9.54 -12.97
N ALA A 336 1.46 9.34 -13.27
CA ALA A 336 0.61 10.40 -13.84
C ALA A 336 0.06 11.38 -12.80
N ARG A 337 -0.12 10.93 -11.55
CA ARG A 337 -0.70 11.74 -10.47
C ARG A 337 0.31 12.54 -9.65
N ALA A 338 1.60 12.23 -9.71
CA ALA A 338 2.62 13.06 -9.07
C ALA A 338 2.92 14.35 -9.87
N ALA A 339 2.42 14.44 -11.11
CA ALA A 339 2.62 15.56 -12.01
C ALA A 339 1.41 16.53 -12.10
N LEU A 340 0.34 16.28 -11.33
CA LEU A 340 -0.87 17.12 -11.24
C LEU A 340 -1.08 17.58 -9.79
#